data_AF-D9PKY4-F1
#
_entry.id   AF-D9PKY4-F1
#
_cell.length_a   1.000
_cell.length_b   1.000
_cell.length_c   1.000
_cell.angle_alpha   90.00
_cell.angle_beta   90.00
_cell.angle_gamma   90.00
#
_symmetry.space_group_name_H-M   'P 1'
#
loop_
_entity.id
_entity.type
_entity.pdbx_description
1 polymer ?
#
loop_
_entity_poly.entity_id
_entity_poly.type
_entity_poly.pdbx_seq_one_letter_code
_entity_poly.pdbx_strand_id
1 'polypeptide(L)'
;VVEAGQAIHEFGRTGDYEMASIFGIPNREVETLCREREGVYIANYNATGHAVVSGLRPAVEAVCRAALERDCYEVRPLGTGVPLHTPLMRPVSRRLAGTLGGLTVAPPRATVFCPYRVARSRRPTSPAHSPSTSASPCASRPWSRRLSGRGSG
;
A
#
# COMPACT_ATOMS: atom_id res chain seq x y z
N VAL A 1 14.55 11.37 2.23
CA VAL A 1 13.36 11.37 3.12
C VAL A 1 12.59 12.68 2.99
N VAL A 2 13.25 13.84 3.12
CA VAL A 2 12.62 15.17 2.97
C VAL A 2 11.88 15.33 1.64
N GLU A 3 12.54 15.03 0.51
CA GLU A 3 11.92 15.20 -0.81
C GLU A 3 10.66 14.34 -1.02
N ALA A 4 10.66 13.11 -0.50
CA ALA A 4 9.47 12.24 -0.57
C ALA A 4 8.29 12.83 0.20
N GLY A 5 8.53 13.32 1.42
CA GLY A 5 7.50 13.99 2.21
C GLY A 5 6.96 15.24 1.54
N GLN A 6 7.84 16.07 0.97
CA GLN A 6 7.46 17.29 0.25
C GLN A 6 6.62 16.98 -1.00
N ALA A 7 7.06 16.06 -1.84
CA ALA A 7 6.33 15.68 -3.05
C ALA A 7 4.94 15.10 -2.72
N ILE A 8 4.83 14.32 -1.64
CA ILE A 8 3.56 13.79 -1.14
C ILE A 8 2.66 14.93 -0.64
N HIS A 9 3.19 15.84 0.17
CA HIS A 9 2.44 16.96 0.74
C HIS A 9 1.93 17.91 -0.34
N GLU A 10 2.77 18.26 -1.32
CA GLU A 10 2.39 19.09 -2.47
C GLU A 10 1.27 18.43 -3.29
N PHE A 11 1.38 17.12 -3.55
CA PHE A 11 0.35 16.37 -4.28
C PHE A 11 -0.98 16.34 -3.53
N GLY A 12 -0.98 16.25 -2.20
CA GLY A 12 -2.22 16.34 -1.40
C GLY A 12 -3.01 17.63 -1.62
N ARG A 13 -2.35 18.71 -2.06
CA ARG A 13 -3.00 20.01 -2.31
C ARG A 13 -3.67 20.09 -3.69
N THR A 14 -3.44 19.12 -4.57
CA THR A 14 -3.96 19.17 -5.96
C THR A 14 -5.37 18.64 -6.11
N GLY A 15 -5.95 18.07 -5.06
CA GLY A 15 -7.27 17.48 -5.10
C GLY A 15 -7.78 17.14 -3.71
N ASP A 16 -8.98 16.58 -3.68
CA ASP A 16 -9.62 16.15 -2.45
C ASP A 16 -9.53 14.64 -2.29
N TYR A 17 -8.70 14.22 -1.34
CA TYR A 17 -8.33 12.82 -1.15
C TYR A 17 -8.55 12.39 0.30
N GLU A 18 -8.76 11.09 0.48
CA GLU A 18 -8.88 10.49 1.80
C GLU A 18 -8.36 9.05 1.81
N MET A 19 -8.07 8.58 3.02
CA MET A 19 -7.87 7.17 3.32
C MET A 19 -8.80 6.76 4.47
N ALA A 20 -9.32 5.54 4.43
CA ALA A 20 -10.14 5.02 5.51
C ALA A 20 -9.78 3.56 5.81
N SER A 21 -9.83 3.21 7.08
CA SER A 21 -9.64 1.86 7.58
C SER A 21 -10.99 1.20 7.80
N ILE A 22 -11.19 0.00 7.27
CA ILE A 22 -12.44 -0.77 7.35
C ILE A 22 -12.16 -2.09 8.08
N PHE A 23 -12.94 -2.37 9.11
CA PHE A 23 -12.81 -3.53 9.99
C PHE A 23 -14.09 -4.37 9.98
N GLY A 24 -13.95 -5.68 10.08
CA GLY A 24 -15.06 -6.60 10.37
C GLY A 24 -15.76 -7.21 9.15
N ILE A 25 -15.38 -6.85 7.92
CA ILE A 25 -15.86 -7.53 6.70
C ILE A 25 -14.73 -8.18 5.91
N PRO A 26 -14.98 -9.31 5.22
CA PRO A 26 -13.99 -9.98 4.40
C PRO A 26 -13.32 -9.03 3.39
N ASN A 27 -12.00 -9.12 3.25
CA ASN A 27 -11.23 -8.24 2.34
C ASN A 27 -11.77 -8.28 0.89
N ARG A 28 -12.28 -9.44 0.45
CA ARG A 28 -12.92 -9.61 -0.87
C ARG A 28 -14.16 -8.72 -1.06
N GLU A 29 -14.90 -8.44 0.02
CA GLU A 29 -16.08 -7.58 -0.05
C GLU A 29 -15.67 -6.12 -0.16
N VAL A 30 -14.62 -5.71 0.57
CA VAL A 30 -14.02 -4.38 0.41
C VAL A 30 -13.47 -4.20 -1.01
N GLU A 31 -12.83 -5.24 -1.57
CA GLU A 31 -12.38 -5.22 -2.98
C GLU A 31 -13.56 -5.02 -3.94
N THR A 32 -14.68 -5.74 -3.74
CA THR A 32 -15.88 -5.56 -4.56
C THR A 32 -16.43 -4.13 -4.46
N LEU A 33 -16.53 -3.56 -3.25
CA LEU A 33 -16.96 -2.17 -3.05
C LEU A 33 -16.08 -1.17 -3.80
N CYS A 34 -14.76 -1.41 -3.81
CA CYS A 34 -13.83 -0.57 -4.55
C CYS A 34 -13.96 -0.75 -6.06
N ARG A 35 -14.24 -1.96 -6.57
CA ARG A 35 -14.41 -2.20 -8.01
C ARG A 35 -15.68 -1.56 -8.59
N GLU A 36 -16.71 -1.41 -7.78
CA GLU A 36 -17.97 -0.77 -8.17
C GLU A 36 -17.86 0.76 -8.32
N ARG A 37 -16.72 1.37 -7.96
CA ARG A 37 -16.55 2.82 -7.89
C ARG A 37 -15.22 3.24 -8.52
N GLU A 38 -15.25 4.32 -9.28
CA GLU A 38 -14.02 4.91 -9.79
C GLU A 38 -13.33 5.78 -8.73
N GLY A 39 -12.00 5.86 -8.79
CA GLY A 39 -11.23 6.76 -7.94
C GLY A 39 -10.99 6.30 -6.50
N VAL A 40 -11.32 5.05 -6.16
CA VAL A 40 -11.01 4.43 -4.86
C VAL A 40 -10.34 3.08 -5.05
N TYR A 41 -9.35 2.78 -4.22
CA TYR A 41 -8.55 1.58 -4.32
C TYR A 41 -8.24 1.01 -2.94
N ILE A 42 -7.98 -0.29 -2.86
CA ILE A 42 -7.38 -0.89 -1.68
C ILE A 42 -5.93 -0.37 -1.57
N ALA A 43 -5.63 0.32 -0.48
CA ALA A 43 -4.29 0.78 -0.15
C ALA A 43 -3.47 -0.29 0.58
N ASN A 44 -4.09 -1.04 1.49
CA ASN A 44 -3.38 -2.08 2.22
C ASN A 44 -4.30 -3.17 2.79
N TYR A 45 -3.74 -4.37 2.94
CA TYR A 45 -4.35 -5.47 3.69
C TYR A 45 -3.61 -5.66 5.01
N ASN A 46 -4.18 -5.12 6.09
CA ASN A 46 -3.56 -5.17 7.41
C ASN A 46 -3.74 -6.54 8.06
N ALA A 47 -4.97 -7.08 8.03
CA ALA A 47 -5.31 -8.40 8.54
C ALA A 47 -6.46 -9.03 7.76
N THR A 48 -6.84 -10.24 8.15
CA THR A 48 -8.10 -10.84 7.69
C THR A 48 -9.25 -10.04 8.29
N GLY A 49 -10.14 -9.51 7.45
CA GLY A 49 -11.23 -8.65 7.93
C GLY A 49 -10.80 -7.21 8.21
N HIS A 50 -9.61 -6.80 7.78
CA HIS A 50 -9.11 -5.44 7.96
C HIS A 50 -8.32 -4.97 6.74
N ALA A 51 -8.90 -4.02 6.03
CA ALA A 51 -8.31 -3.37 4.86
C ALA A 51 -8.33 -1.85 5.00
N VAL A 52 -7.40 -1.19 4.33
CA VAL A 52 -7.37 0.26 4.18
C VAL A 52 -7.70 0.59 2.73
N VAL A 53 -8.63 1.52 2.52
CA VAL A 53 -8.99 2.09 1.23
C VAL A 53 -8.44 3.51 1.10
N SER A 54 -8.21 3.95 -0.12
CA SER A 54 -7.56 5.23 -0.43
C SER A 54 -7.98 5.72 -1.80
N GLY A 55 -8.15 7.03 -1.96
CA GLY A 55 -8.59 7.60 -3.22
C GLY A 55 -9.16 9.01 -3.11
N LEU A 56 -10.06 9.34 -4.03
CA LEU A 56 -10.86 10.57 -3.98
C LEU A 56 -11.79 10.52 -2.76
N ARG A 57 -11.88 11.63 -2.01
CA ARG A 57 -12.70 11.69 -0.79
C ARG A 57 -14.14 11.20 -0.99
N PRO A 58 -14.89 11.67 -2.01
CA PRO A 58 -16.27 11.20 -2.22
C PRO A 58 -16.37 9.69 -2.50
N ALA A 59 -15.40 9.12 -3.23
CA ALA A 59 -15.37 7.70 -3.54
C ALA A 59 -15.04 6.85 -2.30
N VAL A 60 -14.10 7.32 -1.47
CA VAL A 60 -13.75 6.69 -0.19
C VAL A 60 -14.94 6.72 0.77
N GLU A 61 -15.61 7.86 0.92
CA GLU A 61 -16.80 8.00 1.77
C GLU A 61 -17.95 7.11 1.31
N ALA A 62 -18.14 6.96 -0.01
CA ALA A 62 -19.14 6.05 -0.55
C ALA A 62 -18.83 4.57 -0.25
N VAL A 63 -17.55 4.17 -0.32
CA VAL A 63 -17.13 2.82 0.09
C VAL A 63 -17.32 2.62 1.59
N CYS A 64 -17.01 3.62 2.40
CA CYS A 64 -17.21 3.58 3.86
C CYS A 64 -18.68 3.35 4.22
N ARG A 65 -19.60 4.10 3.57
CA ARG A 65 -21.04 3.94 3.78
C ARG A 65 -21.53 2.54 3.38
N ALA A 66 -21.11 2.07 2.21
CA ALA A 66 -21.49 0.73 1.73
C ALA A 66 -20.88 -0.41 2.57
N ALA A 67 -19.73 -0.17 3.22
CA ALA A 67 -19.16 -1.12 4.18
C ALA A 67 -19.99 -1.18 5.47
N LEU A 68 -20.46 -0.04 5.98
CA LEU A 68 -21.36 0.02 7.15
C LEU A 68 -22.70 -0.68 6.88
N GLU A 69 -23.23 -0.58 5.65
CA GLU A 69 -24.43 -1.31 5.21
C GLU A 69 -24.24 -2.85 5.18
N ARG A 70 -23.00 -3.34 5.24
CA ARG A 70 -22.64 -4.76 5.27
C ARG A 70 -22.20 -5.23 6.67
N ASP A 71 -22.68 -4.57 7.71
CA ASP A 71 -22.41 -4.90 9.11
C ASP A 71 -20.92 -4.94 9.46
N CYS A 72 -20.12 -4.08 8.83
CA CYS A 72 -18.72 -3.95 9.23
C CYS A 72 -18.61 -3.45 10.67
N TYR A 73 -17.60 -3.92 11.40
CA TYR A 73 -17.39 -3.60 12.80
C TYR A 73 -17.10 -2.12 13.03
N GLU A 74 -16.22 -1.56 12.20
CA GLU A 74 -15.81 -0.16 12.32
C GLU A 74 -15.30 0.36 10.98
N VAL A 75 -15.62 1.62 10.70
CA VAL A 75 -14.94 2.41 9.67
C VAL A 75 -14.29 3.63 10.31
N ARG A 76 -13.00 3.85 10.01
CA ARG A 76 -12.21 4.94 10.56
C ARG A 76 -11.52 5.74 9.45
N PRO A 77 -11.98 6.96 9.13
CA PRO A 77 -11.23 7.90 8.28
C PRO A 77 -9.87 8.22 8.90
N LEU A 78 -8.83 8.38 8.08
CA LEU A 78 -7.47 8.60 8.52
C LEU A 78 -7.01 10.06 8.41
N GLY A 79 -7.77 10.92 7.72
CA GLY A 79 -7.51 12.36 7.63
C GLY A 79 -6.19 12.67 6.92
N THR A 80 -5.78 11.82 5.98
CA THR A 80 -4.43 11.92 5.38
C THR A 80 -4.32 13.02 4.32
N GLY A 81 -5.42 13.38 3.67
CA GLY A 81 -5.45 14.35 2.56
C GLY A 81 -4.66 13.90 1.32
N VAL A 82 -4.24 12.64 1.24
CA VAL A 82 -3.42 12.11 0.13
C VAL A 82 -3.84 10.68 -0.19
N PRO A 83 -3.96 10.28 -1.48
CA PRO A 83 -4.42 8.94 -1.84
C PRO A 83 -3.23 7.96 -1.88
N LEU A 84 -2.58 7.72 -0.74
CA LEU A 84 -1.40 6.84 -0.67
C LEU A 84 -1.71 5.41 -1.12
N HIS A 85 -0.71 4.72 -1.67
CA HIS A 85 -0.80 3.36 -2.23
C HIS A 85 -1.79 3.19 -3.40
N THR A 86 -2.19 4.27 -4.06
CA THR A 86 -3.10 4.21 -5.24
C THR A 86 -2.36 4.50 -6.56
N PRO A 87 -2.95 4.15 -7.71
CA PRO A 87 -2.47 4.60 -9.02
C PRO A 87 -2.39 6.13 -9.18
N LEU A 88 -3.16 6.89 -8.39
CA LEU A 88 -3.16 8.36 -8.42
C LEU A 88 -1.80 8.94 -8.02
N MET A 89 -1.01 8.20 -7.22
CA MET A 89 0.34 8.61 -6.79
C MET A 89 1.43 8.45 -7.87
N ARG A 90 1.07 8.06 -9.10
CA ARG A 90 2.03 7.88 -10.21
C ARG A 90 2.90 9.13 -10.48
N PRO A 91 2.39 10.37 -10.45
CA PRO A 91 3.23 11.56 -10.64
C PRO A 91 4.33 11.68 -9.57
N VAL A 92 3.96 11.47 -8.29
CA VAL A 92 4.91 11.48 -7.17
C VAL A 92 5.94 10.36 -7.32
N SER A 93 5.51 9.16 -7.69
CA SER A 93 6.41 8.03 -7.93
C SER A 93 7.44 8.32 -9.02
N ARG A 94 7.06 8.99 -10.11
CA ARG A 94 8.00 9.38 -11.17
C ARG A 94 9.04 10.39 -10.70
N ARG A 95 8.61 11.41 -9.94
CA ARG A 95 9.53 12.40 -9.35
C ARG A 95 10.57 11.71 -8.47
N LEU A 96 10.11 10.82 -7.58
CA LEU A 96 11.01 10.11 -6.67
C LEU A 96 11.93 9.11 -7.37
N ALA A 97 11.50 8.51 -8.48
CA ALA A 97 12.36 7.63 -9.26
C ALA A 97 13.61 8.36 -9.78
N GLY A 98 13.48 9.64 -10.18
CA GLY A 98 14.62 10.47 -10.58
C GLY A 98 15.65 10.63 -9.46
N THR A 99 15.19 11.03 -8.27
CA THR A 99 16.06 11.20 -7.10
C THR A 99 16.70 9.89 -6.65
N LEU A 100 15.91 8.81 -6.60
CA LEU A 100 16.37 7.52 -6.10
C LEU A 100 17.31 6.80 -7.08
N GLY A 101 17.21 7.08 -8.37
CA GLY A 101 18.01 6.44 -9.42
C GLY A 101 19.52 6.65 -9.29
N GLY A 102 19.94 7.74 -8.63
CA GLY A 102 21.36 8.02 -8.36
C GLY A 102 21.93 7.38 -7.09
N LEU A 103 21.12 6.68 -6.30
CA LEU A 103 21.54 6.14 -5.01
C LEU A 103 22.20 4.76 -5.13
N THR A 104 23.37 4.60 -4.52
CA THR A 104 23.97 3.27 -4.32
C THR A 104 23.32 2.56 -3.15
N VAL A 105 22.59 1.48 -3.41
CA VAL A 105 21.97 0.66 -2.35
C VAL A 105 22.91 -0.49 -1.98
N ALA A 106 23.47 -0.44 -0.77
CA ALA A 106 24.27 -1.53 -0.23
C ALA A 106 23.38 -2.68 0.28
N PRO A 107 23.87 -3.94 0.27
CA PRO A 107 23.16 -5.06 0.87
C PRO A 107 22.89 -4.81 2.36
N PRO A 108 21.67 -5.13 2.86
CA PRO A 108 21.37 -4.91 4.27
C PRO A 108 22.22 -5.84 5.14
N ARG A 109 22.70 -5.31 6.27
CA ARG A 109 23.48 -6.08 7.27
C ARG A 109 22.61 -7.02 8.12
N ALA A 110 21.30 -6.81 8.11
CA ALA A 110 20.31 -7.61 8.81
C ALA A 110 19.22 -8.09 7.83
N THR A 111 18.40 -9.04 8.27
CA THR A 111 17.25 -9.48 7.46
C THR A 111 16.20 -8.37 7.41
N VAL A 112 15.87 -7.91 6.20
CA VAL A 112 14.79 -6.94 5.97
C VAL A 112 13.55 -7.66 5.47
N PHE A 113 12.43 -7.51 6.20
CA PHE A 113 11.12 -7.96 5.74
C PHE A 113 10.44 -6.81 5.00
N CYS A 114 10.42 -6.89 3.67
CA CYS A 114 9.73 -5.91 2.83
C CYS A 114 8.27 -6.34 2.64
N PRO A 115 7.27 -5.53 3.04
CA PRO A 115 5.86 -5.89 2.88
C PRO A 115 5.44 -5.99 1.41
N TYR A 116 6.15 -5.27 0.53
CA TYR A 116 5.88 -5.16 -0.90
C TYR A 116 6.49 -6.31 -1.75
N ARG A 117 7.65 -6.85 -1.35
CA ARG A 117 8.32 -7.95 -2.06
C ARG A 117 8.23 -9.24 -1.23
N VAL A 118 7.56 -10.26 -1.76
CA VAL A 118 7.59 -11.62 -1.21
C VAL A 118 8.90 -12.30 -1.63
N ALA A 119 10.03 -11.78 -1.13
CA ALA A 119 11.32 -12.44 -1.23
C ALA A 119 12.19 -11.98 -0.06
N ARG A 120 12.81 -12.94 0.65
CA ARG A 120 13.91 -12.64 1.57
C ARG A 120 15.05 -12.02 0.75
N SER A 121 15.46 -10.78 1.05
CA SER A 121 16.75 -10.32 0.53
C SER A 121 17.84 -11.02 1.34
N ARG A 122 18.38 -12.13 0.81
CA ARG A 122 19.61 -12.71 1.35
C ARG A 122 20.82 -12.02 0.71
N ARG A 123 21.94 -11.97 1.44
CA ARG A 123 23.25 -11.63 0.89
C ARG A 123 23.49 -12.51 -0.37
N PRO A 124 23.95 -11.97 -1.51
CA PRO A 124 24.50 -12.82 -2.54
C PRO A 124 25.75 -13.49 -1.97
N THR A 125 25.70 -14.80 -1.77
CA THR A 125 26.89 -15.61 -1.60
C THR A 125 27.45 -15.84 -3.00
N SER A 126 28.43 -15.02 -3.39
CA SER A 126 29.18 -14.98 -4.67
C SER A 126 28.68 -14.02 -5.77
N PRO A 127 29.61 -13.51 -6.62
CA PRO A 127 29.31 -12.50 -7.63
C PRO A 127 28.93 -13.17 -8.96
N ALA A 128 27.64 -13.19 -9.29
CA ALA A 128 27.19 -13.45 -10.67
C ALA A 128 25.81 -12.80 -10.91
N HIS A 129 25.69 -12.17 -12.07
CA HIS A 129 24.61 -11.30 -12.57
C HIS A 129 23.23 -12.01 -12.60
N SER A 130 22.05 -11.39 -12.50
CA SER A 130 21.47 -10.24 -13.24
C SER A 130 20.15 -9.81 -12.54
N PRO A 131 19.68 -8.55 -12.60
CA PRO A 131 18.40 -8.17 -11.99
C PRO A 131 17.24 -8.28 -12.99
N SER A 132 16.33 -9.24 -12.80
CA SER A 132 14.99 -9.14 -13.40
C SER A 132 14.11 -8.27 -12.50
N THR A 133 13.91 -7.01 -12.92
CA THR A 133 13.02 -6.06 -12.24
C THR A 133 11.76 -5.81 -13.07
N SER A 134 10.70 -6.53 -12.74
CA SER A 134 9.32 -6.11 -13.05
C SER A 134 8.38 -6.52 -11.92
N ALA A 135 8.46 -5.80 -10.80
CA ALA A 135 7.42 -5.85 -9.77
C ALA A 135 6.80 -4.45 -9.66
N SER A 136 5.48 -4.40 -9.87
CA SER A 136 4.67 -3.18 -10.00
C SER A 136 4.34 -2.54 -8.63
N PRO A 137 4.73 -1.28 -8.35
CA PRO A 137 4.68 -0.61 -7.03
C PRO A 137 3.34 -0.61 -6.30
N CYS A 138 2.26 -0.98 -6.98
CA CYS A 138 0.89 -0.89 -6.50
C CYS A 138 0.30 -2.22 -5.99
N ALA A 139 1.06 -3.32 -5.99
CA ALA A 139 0.52 -4.61 -5.55
C ALA A 139 0.51 -4.75 -4.02
N SER A 140 -0.66 -4.55 -3.39
CA SER A 140 -0.90 -4.86 -1.99
C SER A 140 -1.01 -6.39 -1.75
N ARG A 141 -0.27 -6.96 -0.79
CA ARG A 141 -0.40 -8.36 -0.35
C ARG A 141 -0.36 -8.48 1.19
N PRO A 142 -1.12 -9.40 1.81
CA PRO A 142 -1.37 -9.41 3.26
C PRO A 142 -0.13 -9.67 4.12
N TRP A 143 0.00 -8.94 5.23
CA TRP A 143 1.05 -9.11 6.24
C TRP A 143 0.94 -10.41 7.05
N SER A 144 -0.28 -10.85 7.35
CA SER A 144 -0.58 -11.96 8.28
C SER A 144 -0.01 -13.34 7.88
N ARG A 145 0.15 -13.62 6.58
CA ARG A 145 0.71 -14.91 6.08
C ARG A 145 2.20 -15.14 6.42
N ARG A 146 2.89 -14.17 7.02
CA ARG A 146 4.34 -14.21 7.29
C ARG A 146 4.73 -14.69 8.70
N LEU A 147 3.83 -14.58 9.69
CA LEU A 147 4.15 -14.90 11.09
C LEU A 147 3.91 -16.36 11.47
N SER A 148 3.09 -17.09 10.71
CA SER A 148 2.74 -18.50 10.97
C SER A 148 3.82 -19.53 10.58
N GLY A 149 5.03 -19.06 10.24
CA GLY A 149 6.15 -19.91 9.80
C GLY A 149 7.22 -20.10 10.87
N ARG A 150 6.89 -20.42 12.12
CA ARG A 150 7.82 -20.97 13.12
C ARG A 150 7.09 -21.88 14.10
N GLY A 151 7.46 -23.16 14.13
CA GLY A 151 7.25 -24.04 15.29
C GLY A 151 6.38 -25.29 15.08
N SER A 152 6.80 -26.22 14.22
CA SER A 152 6.52 -27.65 14.41
C SER A 152 7.69 -28.45 13.83
N GLY A 153 8.38 -29.16 14.71
CA GLY A 153 9.66 -29.84 14.47
C GLY A 153 10.53 -29.76 15.72
#